data_AF-A0A849PIE9-F1
#
_entry.id   AF-A0A849PIE9-F1
#
_cell.length_a   1.000
_cell.length_b   1.000
_cell.length_c   1.000
_cell.angle_alpha   90.00
_cell.angle_beta   90.00
_cell.angle_gamma   90.00
#
_symmetry.space_group_name_H-M   'P 1'
#
loop_
_entity.id
_entity.type
_entity.pdbx_description
1 polymer ?
#
loop_
_entity_poly.entity_id
_entity_poly.type
_entity_poly.pdbx_seq_one_letter_code
_entity_poly.pdbx_strand_id
1 'polypeptide(L)' 'MYTTIQEKFEKIVADNNLSEEAVTVRAKPLTPEEAIGNPEGDDFPILKGKERMMQAEFRGSFGQAFTDMYG' A
#
# COMPACT_ATOMS: atom_id res chain seq x y z
N MET A 1 18.14 -10.92 -9.10
CA MET A 1 17.51 -9.65 -9.54
C MET A 1 16.85 -8.92 -8.38
N TYR A 2 16.03 -9.59 -7.56
CA TYR A 2 15.42 -8.98 -6.37
C TYR A 2 16.42 -8.53 -5.29
N THR A 3 17.51 -9.28 -5.09
CA THR A 3 18.56 -8.96 -4.11
C THR A 3 19.24 -7.62 -4.38
N THR A 4 19.64 -7.35 -5.63
CA THR A 4 20.29 -6.08 -6.00
C THR A 4 19.38 -4.86 -5.77
N ILE A 5 18.06 -5.03 -5.89
CA ILE A 5 17.10 -3.96 -5.61
C ILE A 5 17.01 -3.72 -4.10
N GLN A 6 16.93 -4.79 -3.31
CA GLN A 6 16.92 -4.71 -1.84
C GLN A 6 18.19 -4.05 -1.30
N GLU A 7 19.36 -4.49 -1.74
CA GLU A 7 20.65 -3.92 -1.32
C GLU A 7 20.76 -2.42 -1.64
N LYS A 8 20.31 -2.00 -2.84
CA LYS A 8 20.31 -0.59 -3.23
C LYS A 8 19.32 0.22 -2.39
N PHE A 9 18.15 -0.34 -2.09
CA PHE A 9 17.15 0.30 -1.26
C PHE A 9 17.66 0.49 0.18
N GLU A 10 18.23 -0.55 0.78
CA GLU A 10 18.84 -0.50 2.12
C GLU A 10 19.93 0.58 2.20
N LYS A 11 20.77 0.68 1.16
CA LYS A 11 21.77 1.74 1.09
C LYS A 11 21.16 3.15 1.10
N ILE A 12 20.09 3.37 0.33
CA ILE A 12 19.39 4.66 0.30
C ILE A 12 18.79 4.98 1.67
N VAL A 13 18.20 4.00 2.36
CA VAL A 13 17.63 4.17 3.70
C VAL A 13 18.72 4.58 4.70
N ALA A 14 19.87 3.88 4.67
CA ALA A 14 21.01 4.18 5.54
C ALA A 14 21.62 5.56 5.25
N ASP A 15 21.88 5.88 3.98
CA ASP A 15 22.49 7.16 3.56
C ASP A 15 21.63 8.38 3.95
N ASN A 16 20.31 8.19 4.11
CA ASN A 16 19.37 9.23 4.50
C ASN A 16 18.94 9.17 5.98
N ASN A 17 19.56 8.31 6.81
CA ASN A 17 19.21 8.09 8.22
C ASN A 17 17.72 7.79 8.45
N LEU A 18 17.11 7.02 7.55
CA LEU A 18 15.67 6.70 7.61
C LEU A 18 15.37 5.44 8.44
N SER A 19 16.39 4.78 8.98
CA SER A 19 16.25 3.47 9.66
C SER A 19 15.53 3.51 11.01
N GLU A 20 15.57 4.64 11.72
CA GLU A 20 14.95 4.79 13.05
C GLU A 20 13.52 5.34 12.99
N GLU A 21 13.05 5.69 11.79
CA GLU A 21 11.74 6.29 11.58
C GLU A 21 10.64 5.22 11.57
N ALA A 22 9.55 5.49 12.30
CA ALA A 22 8.43 4.57 12.39
C ALA A 22 7.57 4.62 11.12
N VAL A 23 7.26 3.43 10.57
CA VAL A 23 6.22 3.27 9.55
C VAL A 23 4.92 2.88 10.23
N THR A 24 3.87 3.68 10.07
CA THR A 24 2.55 3.32 10.58
C THR A 24 1.74 2.65 9.48
N VAL A 25 1.34 1.40 9.68
CA VAL A 25 0.50 0.67 8.72
C VAL A 25 -0.93 0.58 9.24
N ARG A 26 -1.88 1.09 8.46
CA ARG A 26 -3.32 1.01 8.72
C ARG A 26 -3.95 0.10 7.68
N ALA A 27 -4.73 -0.88 8.15
CA ALA A 27 -5.53 -1.72 7.28
C ALA A 27 -7.01 -1.44 7.54
N LYS A 28 -7.77 -1.12 6.50
CA LYS A 28 -9.23 -0.96 6.59
C LYS A 28 -9.91 -1.59 5.37
N PRO A 29 -11.15 -2.11 5.53
CA PRO A 29 -12.01 -2.35 4.38
C PRO A 29 -12.15 -1.05 3.59
N LEU A 30 -12.05 -1.13 2.28
CA LEU A 30 -12.29 0.02 1.43
C LEU A 30 -13.77 0.18 1.15
N THR A 31 -14.20 1.42 1.07
CA THR A 31 -15.38 1.75 0.26
C THR A 31 -15.03 1.73 -1.23
N PRO A 32 -15.99 1.39 -2.11
CA PRO A 32 -15.94 1.67 -3.53
C PRO A 32 -15.25 2.98 -3.92
N GLU A 33 -15.62 4.05 -3.23
CA GLU A 33 -15.16 5.41 -3.50
C GLU A 33 -13.68 5.62 -3.17
N GLU A 34 -13.22 5.06 -2.05
CA GLU A 34 -11.81 5.13 -1.64
C GLU A 34 -10.89 4.27 -2.50
N ALA A 35 -11.46 3.20 -3.09
CA ALA A 35 -10.73 2.23 -3.87
C ALA A 35 -10.42 2.71 -5.29
N ILE A 36 -11.46 3.16 -5.99
CA ILE A 36 -11.43 3.43 -7.44
C ILE A 36 -12.18 4.71 -7.80
N GLY A 37 -12.54 5.55 -6.82
CA GLY A 37 -13.29 6.78 -7.04
C GLY A 37 -14.75 6.50 -7.36
N ASN A 38 -15.31 7.21 -8.34
CA ASN A 38 -16.69 6.98 -8.80
C ASN A 38 -16.66 6.26 -10.15
N PRO A 39 -16.37 4.94 -10.17
CA PRO A 39 -16.36 4.18 -11.41
C PRO A 39 -17.78 4.16 -12.01
N GLU A 40 -17.89 4.27 -13.33
CA GLU A 40 -19.20 4.12 -14.01
C GLU A 40 -19.68 2.65 -14.03
N GLY A 41 -18.80 1.70 -13.71
CA GLY A 41 -19.09 0.26 -13.68
C GLY A 41 -19.10 -0.32 -12.26
N ASP A 42 -19.97 -1.31 -12.05
CA ASP A 42 -20.26 -1.95 -10.76
C ASP A 42 -19.58 -3.32 -10.56
N ASP A 43 -18.75 -3.75 -11.51
CA ASP A 43 -18.23 -5.12 -11.55
C ASP A 43 -16.84 -5.33 -10.93
N PHE A 44 -16.25 -4.30 -10.31
CA PHE A 44 -14.94 -4.42 -9.69
C PHE A 44 -14.98 -5.26 -8.41
N PRO A 45 -14.04 -6.20 -8.20
CA PRO A 45 -13.94 -7.01 -6.97
C PRO A 45 -13.96 -6.18 -5.69
N ILE A 46 -13.37 -4.98 -5.75
CA ILE A 46 -13.31 -4.00 -4.66
C ILE A 46 -14.69 -3.49 -4.21
N LEU A 47 -15.65 -3.42 -5.14
CA LEU A 47 -17.03 -2.98 -4.87
C LEU A 47 -17.82 -4.02 -4.09
N LYS A 48 -17.44 -5.29 -4.20
CA LYS A 48 -18.12 -6.43 -3.59
C LYS A 48 -17.71 -6.61 -2.11
N GLY A 49 -16.95 -5.66 -1.53
CA GLY A 49 -16.50 -5.67 -0.14
C GLY A 49 -15.44 -6.76 0.14
N LYS A 50 -14.79 -7.26 -0.90
CA LYS A 50 -13.90 -8.42 -0.84
C LYS A 50 -12.42 -8.06 -0.63
N GLU A 51 -12.02 -6.82 -0.91
CA GLU A 51 -10.63 -6.39 -0.82
C GLU A 51 -10.41 -5.42 0.37
N ARG A 52 -9.20 -5.45 0.92
CA ARG A 52 -8.76 -4.52 1.97
C ARG A 52 -7.61 -3.66 1.45
N MET A 53 -7.62 -2.37 1.76
CA MET A 53 -6.44 -1.52 1.56
C MET A 53 -5.58 -1.55 2.80
N MET A 54 -4.28 -1.74 2.56
CA MET A 54 -3.24 -1.44 3.51
C MET A 54 -2.57 -0.14 3.07
N GLN A 55 -2.53 0.84 3.97
CA GLN A 55 -1.83 2.09 3.77
C GLN A 55 -0.70 2.21 4.80
N ALA A 56 0.51 2.38 4.30
CA ALA A 56 1.67 2.77 5.09
C ALA A 56 1.81 4.30 5.05
N GLU A 57 2.05 4.89 6.21
CA GLU A 57 2.41 6.29 6.36
C GLU A 57 3.86 6.38 6.86
N PHE A 58 4.65 7.21 6.19
CA PHE A 58 6.04 7.49 6.53
C PHE A 58 6.34 8.97 6.28
N ARG A 59 6.63 9.74 7.34
CA ARG A 59 6.93 11.19 7.26
C ARG A 59 5.91 11.99 6.42
N GLY A 60 4.62 11.68 6.57
CA GLY A 60 3.53 12.32 5.81
C GLY A 60 3.41 11.87 4.34
N SER A 61 4.22 10.92 3.91
CA SER A 61 4.10 10.23 2.61
C SER A 61 3.32 8.93 2.78
N PHE A 62 2.59 8.54 1.74
CA PHE A 62 1.68 7.38 1.78
C PHE A 62 2.05 6.34 0.72
N GLY A 63 2.10 5.08 1.12
CA GLY A 63 2.19 3.92 0.24
C GLY A 63 0.98 3.03 0.41
N GLN A 64 0.42 2.49 -0.67
CA GLN A 64 -0.80 1.70 -0.64
C GLN A 64 -0.60 0.34 -1.31
N ALA A 65 -1.23 -0.68 -0.74
CA ALA A 65 -1.33 -2.02 -1.30
C ALA A 65 -2.75 -2.55 -1.12
N PHE A 66 -3.23 -3.27 -2.12
CA PHE A 66 -4.54 -3.92 -2.10
C PHE A 66 -4.33 -5.41 -1.90
N THR A 67 -5.09 -6.02 -0.99
CA THR A 67 -5.08 -7.48 -0.86
C THR A 67 -5.93 -8.07 -1.97
N ASP A 68 -5.32 -8.77 -2.91
CA ASP A 68 -6.06 -9.63 -3.84
C ASP A 68 -6.63 -10.82 -3.07
N MET A 69 -7.87 -11.18 -3.37
CA MET A 69 -8.48 -12.39 -2.83
C MET A 69 -8.10 -13.55 -3.75
N TYR A 70 -7.12 -14.36 -3.34
CA TYR A 70 -7.09 -15.74 -3.85
C TYR A 70 -8.31 -16.48 -3.27
N GLY A 71 -9.28 -16.78 -4.12
CA GLY A 71 -10.50 -17.54 -3.81
C GLY A 71 -11.23 -18.00 -5.06
#